data_AF-X0X6X4-F1
#
_entry.id   AF-X0X6X4-F1
#
_cell.length_a   1.000
_cell.length_b   1.000
_cell.length_c   1.000
_cell.angle_alpha   90.00
_cell.angle_beta   90.00
_cell.angle_gamma   90.00
#
_symmetry.space_group_name_H-M   'P 1'
#
loop_
_entity.id
_entity.type
_entity.pdbx_description
1 polymer ?
#
loop_
_entity_poly.entity_id
_entity_poly.type
_entity_poly.pdbx_seq_one_letter_code
_entity_poly.pdbx_strand_id
1 'polypeptide(L)'
;MLEMLEVHDERCDPRKLDAAFTRLHDTGDLAVLDEVLDLLRQDTAIRAFVTQKLNRENEELNFLLGRPLAEIVRAYGMKVEKDENGVYHLVSDQ
;
A
#
# COMPACT_ATOMS: atom_id res chain seq x y z
N MET A 1 -5.19 -14.46 -14.25
CA MET A 1 -3.92 -13.78 -13.89
C MET A 1 -3.94 -12.36 -14.41
N LEU A 2 -4.19 -12.11 -15.71
CA LEU A 2 -4.30 -10.75 -16.25
C LEU A 2 -5.37 -9.90 -15.53
N GLU A 3 -6.58 -10.42 -15.35
CA GLU A 3 -7.66 -9.72 -14.61
C GLU A 3 -7.26 -9.34 -13.17
N MET A 4 -6.43 -10.16 -12.52
CA MET A 4 -5.96 -9.88 -11.16
C MET A 4 -4.92 -8.76 -11.16
N LEU A 5 -4.05 -8.72 -12.19
CA LEU A 5 -3.09 -7.63 -12.38
C LEU A 5 -3.84 -6.32 -12.67
N GLU A 6 -4.86 -6.34 -13.52
CA GLU A 6 -5.69 -5.16 -13.80
C GLU A 6 -6.40 -4.65 -12.55
N VAL A 7 -6.96 -5.55 -11.73
CA VAL A 7 -7.58 -5.18 -10.44
C VAL A 7 -6.55 -4.60 -9.47
N HIS A 8 -5.32 -5.14 -9.44
CA HIS A 8 -4.24 -4.61 -8.62
C HIS A 8 -3.80 -3.23 -9.11
N ASP A 9 -3.53 -3.06 -10.41
CA ASP A 9 -3.13 -1.80 -11.01
C ASP A 9 -4.17 -0.70 -10.78
N GLU A 10 -5.46 -1.03 -10.89
CA GLU A 10 -6.54 -0.08 -10.62
C GLU A 10 -6.59 0.29 -9.13
N ARG A 11 -6.60 -0.69 -8.23
CA ARG A 11 -6.84 -0.45 -6.79
C ARG A 11 -5.62 0.08 -6.05
N CYS A 12 -4.43 -0.30 -6.50
CA CYS A 12 -3.15 -0.03 -5.84
C CYS A 12 -2.27 0.91 -6.65
N ASP A 13 -2.87 1.72 -7.53
CA ASP A 13 -2.19 2.74 -8.31
C ASP A 13 -1.41 3.72 -7.40
N PRO A 14 -0.06 3.81 -7.52
CA PRO A 14 0.74 4.73 -6.73
C PRO A 14 0.32 6.20 -6.87
N ARG A 15 -0.33 6.59 -7.97
CA ARG A 15 -0.86 7.95 -8.17
C ARG A 15 -1.99 8.28 -7.20
N LYS A 16 -2.78 7.27 -6.76
CA LYS A 16 -3.80 7.46 -5.72
C LYS A 16 -3.16 7.76 -4.37
N LEU A 17 -2.04 7.10 -4.08
CA LEU A 17 -1.26 7.34 -2.87
C LEU A 17 -0.68 8.76 -2.85
N ASP A 18 -0.06 9.18 -3.95
CA ASP A 18 0.49 10.53 -4.12
C ASP A 18 -0.58 11.63 -3.95
N ALA A 19 -1.74 11.45 -4.59
CA ALA A 19 -2.86 12.38 -4.46
C ALA A 19 -3.44 12.41 -3.02
N ALA A 20 -3.44 11.29 -2.31
CA ALA A 20 -3.89 11.23 -0.92
C ALA A 20 -2.88 11.92 0.03
N PHE A 21 -1.57 11.67 -0.11
CA PHE A 21 -0.55 12.36 0.69
C PHE A 21 -0.51 13.86 0.43
N THR A 22 -0.67 14.30 -0.83
CA THR A 22 -0.77 15.72 -1.16
C THR A 22 -1.94 16.37 -0.41
N ARG A 23 -3.14 15.77 -0.48
CA ARG A 23 -4.31 16.28 0.25
C ARG A 23 -4.13 16.23 1.76
N LEU A 24 -3.53 15.17 2.28
CA LEU A 24 -3.27 15.02 3.72
C LEU A 24 -2.32 16.12 4.21
N HIS A 25 -1.29 16.45 3.43
CA HIS A 25 -0.38 17.56 3.72
C HIS A 25 -1.11 18.91 3.75
N ASP A 26 -1.98 19.16 2.76
CA ASP A 26 -2.69 20.44 2.62
C ASP A 26 -3.78 20.65 3.68
N THR A 27 -4.43 19.56 4.13
CA THR A 27 -5.65 19.64 4.95
C THR A 27 -5.49 19.13 6.38
N GLY A 28 -4.57 18.20 6.62
CA GLY A 28 -4.49 17.45 7.89
C GLY A 28 -5.74 16.61 8.20
N ASP A 29 -6.59 16.34 7.20
CA ASP A 29 -7.87 15.66 7.40
C ASP A 29 -7.69 14.17 7.72
N LEU A 30 -8.26 13.72 8.84
CA LEU A 30 -8.23 12.32 9.27
C LEU A 30 -8.97 11.41 8.29
N ALA A 31 -9.97 11.89 7.57
CA ALA A 31 -10.63 11.11 6.52
C ALA A 31 -9.66 10.77 5.37
N VAL A 32 -8.75 11.69 5.03
CA VAL A 32 -7.73 11.44 4.00
C VAL A 32 -6.66 10.47 4.52
N LEU A 33 -6.34 10.50 5.82
CA LEU A 33 -5.47 9.50 6.43
C LEU A 33 -6.08 8.09 6.34
N ASP A 34 -7.40 7.96 6.57
CA ASP A 34 -8.09 6.68 6.40
C ASP A 34 -8.02 6.18 4.95
N GLU A 35 -8.13 7.07 3.95
CA GLU A 35 -7.93 6.71 2.53
C GLU A 35 -6.53 6.14 2.27
N VAL A 36 -5.47 6.75 2.84
CA VAL A 36 -4.09 6.24 2.74
C VAL A 36 -3.98 4.85 3.36
N LEU A 37 -4.51 4.67 4.56
CA LEU A 37 -4.48 3.38 5.26
C LEU A 37 -5.23 2.29 4.48
N ASP A 38 -6.33 2.63 3.84
CA ASP A 38 -7.10 1.68 3.03
C ASP A 38 -6.36 1.26 1.76
N LEU A 39 -5.66 2.17 1.08
CA LEU A 39 -4.79 1.83 -0.06
C LEU A 39 -3.70 0.83 0.38
N LEU A 40 -3.05 1.07 1.53
CA LEU A 40 -1.99 0.20 2.06
C LEU A 40 -2.53 -1.18 2.45
N ARG A 41 -3.70 -1.22 3.12
CA ARG A 41 -4.37 -2.47 3.49
C ARG A 41 -4.73 -3.29 2.25
N GLN A 42 -5.25 -2.64 1.21
CA GLN A 42 -5.62 -3.31 -0.04
C GLN A 42 -4.40 -3.90 -0.76
N ASP A 43 -3.34 -3.11 -0.98
CA ASP A 43 -2.12 -3.61 -1.62
C ASP A 43 -1.52 -4.78 -0.85
N THR A 44 -1.47 -4.68 0.48
CA THR A 44 -0.95 -5.77 1.32
C THR A 44 -1.81 -7.02 1.27
N ALA A 45 -3.14 -6.87 1.30
CA ALA A 45 -4.07 -8.00 1.23
C ALA A 45 -4.01 -8.71 -0.12
N ILE A 46 -3.94 -7.96 -1.23
CA ILE A 46 -3.79 -8.53 -2.58
C ILE A 46 -2.46 -9.26 -2.68
N ARG A 47 -1.34 -8.63 -2.28
CA ARG A 47 -0.02 -9.28 -2.29
C ARG A 47 -0.02 -10.58 -1.50
N ALA A 48 -0.55 -10.57 -0.27
CA ALA A 48 -0.65 -11.77 0.56
C ALA A 48 -1.50 -12.88 -0.09
N PHE A 49 -2.62 -12.51 -0.72
CA PHE A 49 -3.45 -13.47 -1.45
C PHE A 49 -2.69 -14.09 -2.63
N VAL A 50 -1.96 -13.29 -3.40
CA VAL A 50 -1.17 -13.77 -4.54
C VAL A 50 -0.02 -14.66 -4.08
N THR A 51 0.71 -14.29 -3.01
CA THR A 51 1.75 -15.12 -2.38
C THR A 51 1.20 -16.49 -2.03
N GLN A 52 0.07 -16.54 -1.32
CA GLN A 52 -0.54 -17.80 -0.87
C GLN A 52 -1.05 -18.66 -2.03
N LYS A 53 -1.61 -18.04 -3.08
CA LYS A 53 -2.17 -18.78 -4.23
C LYS A 53 -1.12 -19.29 -5.20
N LEU A 54 -0.04 -18.52 -5.41
CA LEU A 54 0.97 -18.83 -6.43
C LEU A 54 2.24 -19.45 -5.85
N ASN A 55 2.38 -19.50 -4.52
CA ASN A 55 3.57 -19.99 -3.81
C ASN A 55 4.87 -19.32 -4.34
N ARG A 56 4.82 -17.99 -4.50
CA ARG A 56 5.88 -17.15 -5.08
C ARG A 56 6.61 -16.37 -4.00
N GLU A 57 7.88 -16.09 -4.24
CA GLU A 57 8.67 -15.24 -3.34
C GLU A 57 8.38 -13.74 -3.56
N ASN A 58 8.70 -12.90 -2.57
CA ASN A 58 8.40 -11.47 -2.59
C ASN A 58 9.03 -10.72 -3.79
N GLU A 59 10.19 -11.17 -4.25
CA GLU A 59 10.90 -10.55 -5.38
C GLU A 59 10.16 -10.76 -6.71
N GLU A 60 9.58 -11.94 -6.92
CA GLU A 60 8.75 -12.22 -8.08
C GLU A 60 7.45 -11.39 -8.05
N LEU A 61 6.88 -11.16 -6.87
CA LEU A 61 5.71 -10.31 -6.70
C LEU A 61 6.01 -8.85 -7.00
N ASN A 62 7.20 -8.36 -6.66
CA ASN A 62 7.60 -7.00 -7.00
C ASN A 62 7.77 -6.81 -8.51
N PHE A 63 8.17 -7.85 -9.25
CA PHE A 63 8.18 -7.80 -10.71
C PHE A 63 6.76 -7.74 -11.30
N LEU A 64 5.81 -8.50 -10.73
CA LEU A 64 4.44 -8.59 -11.23
C LEU A 64 3.55 -7.41 -10.84
N LEU A 65 3.71 -6.91 -9.62
CA LEU A 65 2.83 -5.93 -8.97
C LEU A 65 3.54 -4.60 -8.70
N GLY A 66 4.80 -4.45 -9.13
CA GLY A 66 5.63 -3.31 -8.79
C GLY A 66 6.01 -3.24 -7.31
N ARG A 67 6.54 -2.09 -6.89
CA ARG A 67 6.92 -1.85 -5.49
C ARG A 67 5.68 -1.82 -4.58
N PRO A 68 5.71 -2.45 -3.39
CA PRO A 68 4.61 -2.36 -2.42
C PRO A 68 4.30 -0.91 -2.05
N LEU A 69 3.02 -0.57 -1.86
CA LEU A 69 2.66 0.78 -1.43
C LEU A 69 3.27 1.10 -0.06
N ALA A 70 3.39 0.10 0.82
CA ALA A 70 4.07 0.22 2.10
C ALA A 70 5.58 0.59 1.99
N GLU A 71 6.20 0.32 0.86
CA GLU A 71 7.57 0.74 0.53
C GLU A 71 7.60 2.11 -0.14
N ILE A 72 6.57 2.46 -0.91
CA ILE A 72 6.44 3.75 -1.57
C ILE A 72 6.16 4.86 -0.56
N VAL A 73 5.44 4.58 0.54
CA VAL A 73 5.11 5.62 1.55
C VAL A 73 6.35 6.26 2.20
N ARG A 74 7.49 5.56 2.19
CA ARG A 74 8.78 6.09 2.67
C ARG A 74 9.20 7.35 1.92
N ALA A 75 8.79 7.51 0.66
CA ALA A 75 9.05 8.72 -0.11
C ALA A 75 8.39 9.98 0.50
N TYR A 76 7.38 9.82 1.35
CA TYR A 76 6.71 10.92 2.08
C TYR A 76 7.23 11.05 3.52
N GLY A 77 8.34 10.41 3.88
CA GLY A 77 8.89 10.44 5.23
C GLY A 77 8.08 9.63 6.25
N MET A 78 7.27 8.68 5.78
CA MET A 78 6.42 7.83 6.60
C MET A 78 6.72 6.35 6.36
N LYS A 79 6.58 5.52 7.38
CA LYS A 79 6.64 4.06 7.27
C LYS A 79 5.38 3.42 7.83
N VAL A 80 5.09 2.23 7.34
CA VAL A 80 4.00 1.41 7.85
C VAL A 80 4.56 0.49 8.93
N GLU A 81 3.97 0.54 10.12
CA GLU A 81 4.21 -0.42 11.19
C GLU A 81 2.94 -1.22 11.47
N LYS A 82 3.12 -2.41 12.02
CA LYS A 82 2.01 -3.29 12.41
C LYS A 82 2.10 -3.53 13.91
N ASP A 83 1.00 -3.29 14.62
CA ASP A 83 0.95 -3.58 16.05
C ASP A 83 0.72 -5.08 16.34
N GLU A 84 0.69 -5.43 17.63
CA GLU A 84 0.47 -6.80 18.12
C GLU A 84 -0.87 -7.40 17.69
N ASN A 85 -1.87 -6.55 17.39
CA ASN A 85 -3.20 -6.96 16.93
C ASN A 85 -3.26 -7.07 15.39
N GLY A 86 -2.16 -6.75 14.71
CA GLY A 86 -2.11 -6.76 13.27
C GLY A 86 -2.68 -5.51 12.61
N VAL A 87 -2.89 -4.42 13.35
CA VAL A 87 -3.39 -3.15 12.81
C VAL A 87 -2.22 -2.38 12.19
N TYR A 88 -2.46 -1.81 11.00
CA TYR A 88 -1.49 -0.96 10.32
C TYR A 88 -1.52 0.46 10.89
N HIS A 89 -0.34 0.96 11.23
CA HIS A 89 -0.09 2.31 11.69
C HIS A 89 0.85 3.02 10.73
N LEU A 90 0.57 4.29 10.46
CA LEU A 90 1.45 5.17 9.71
C LEU A 90 2.26 5.99 10.71
N VAL A 91 3.58 5.81 10.71
CA VAL A 91 4.49 6.51 11.64
C VAL A 91 5.60 7.21 10.86
N SER A 92 6.27 8.17 11.48
CA SER A 92 7.40 8.86 10.85
C SER A 92 8.56 7.90 10.55
N ASP A 93 9.18 8.02 9.37
CA ASP A 93 10.34 7.22 8.93
C ASP A 93 11.69 7.84 9.36
N GLN A 94 11.73 8.42 10.57
CA GLN A 94 12.96 8.97 11.17
C GLN A 94 13.78 7.92 11.90
#